data_AF-A0A2E0Q631-F1
#
_entry.id   AF-A0A2E0Q631-F1
#
_cell.length_a   1.000
_cell.length_b   1.000
_cell.length_c   1.000
_cell.angle_alpha   90.00
_cell.angle_beta   90.00
_cell.angle_gamma   90.00
#
_symmetry.space_group_name_H-M   'P 1'
#
loop_
_entity.id
_entity.type
_entity.pdbx_description
1 polymer ?
#
loop_
_entity_poly.entity_id
_entity_poly.type
_entity_poly.pdbx_seq_one_letter_code
_entity_poly.pdbx_strand_id
1 'polypeptide(L)'
;MATLKPQASLFDAPASSPIEAAVNWIGAVLIGELAVGLCVLAVAFVGFLMMSGRVPIKTGMRVAIGCFVILGAPSIAVGFLRVWEPSSPRAASTSPIAANPPPAREPPRADYDPYAGASVRTDR
;
A
#
# COMPACT_ATOMS: atom_id res chain seq x y z
N MET A 1 -24.57 -20.31 14.68
CA MET A 1 -24.34 -19.05 15.42
C MET A 1 -23.18 -18.32 14.76
N ALA A 2 -23.48 -17.48 13.77
CA ALA A 2 -22.48 -16.75 12.99
C ALA A 2 -22.02 -15.52 13.78
N THR A 3 -20.72 -15.42 14.02
CA THR A 3 -20.11 -14.24 14.65
C THR A 3 -20.05 -13.12 13.61
N LEU A 4 -20.94 -12.14 13.74
CA LEU A 4 -20.89 -10.91 12.95
C LEU A 4 -19.73 -10.06 13.48
N LYS A 5 -18.71 -9.79 12.63
CA LYS A 5 -17.69 -8.79 12.95
C LYS A 5 -18.39 -7.42 13.04
N PRO A 6 -18.17 -6.63 14.11
CA PRO A 6 -18.77 -5.31 14.22
C PRO A 6 -18.41 -4.48 12.99
N GLN A 7 -19.39 -3.91 12.30
CA GLN A 7 -19.11 -2.88 11.30
C GLN A 7 -18.63 -1.64 12.05
N ALA A 8 -17.45 -1.13 11.67
CA ALA A 8 -16.89 0.08 12.26
C ALA A 8 -17.90 1.23 12.11
N SER A 9 -18.45 1.68 13.24
CA SER A 9 -19.36 2.81 13.30
C SER A 9 -18.63 4.07 12.84
N LEU A 10 -19.26 4.86 11.96
CA LEU A 10 -18.79 6.21 11.57
C LEU A 10 -18.67 7.19 12.75
N PHE A 11 -19.19 6.81 13.92
CA PHE A 11 -19.14 7.57 15.17
C PHE A 11 -18.04 7.09 16.13
N ASP A 12 -17.27 6.06 15.78
CA ASP A 12 -16.11 5.65 16.57
C ASP A 12 -15.00 6.68 16.35
N ALA A 13 -14.58 7.36 17.42
CA ALA A 13 -13.47 8.30 17.34
C ALA A 13 -12.22 7.52 16.92
N PRO A 14 -11.47 7.95 15.88
CA PRO A 14 -10.24 7.27 15.49
C PRO A 14 -9.33 7.15 16.70
N ALA A 15 -9.02 5.91 17.10
CA ALA A 15 -8.10 5.63 18.22
C ALA A 15 -6.67 6.15 17.98
N SER A 16 -6.37 6.60 16.75
CA SER A 16 -5.14 7.28 16.38
C SER A 16 -5.27 8.80 16.58
N SER A 17 -4.50 9.33 17.51
CA SER A 17 -4.36 10.78 17.71
C SER A 17 -3.97 11.46 16.39
N PRO A 18 -4.69 12.50 15.89
CA PRO A 18 -4.36 13.19 14.64
C PRO A 18 -2.93 13.72 14.60
N ILE A 19 -2.38 14.05 15.77
CA ILE A 19 -0.99 14.47 15.97
C ILE A 19 0.01 13.35 15.67
N GLU A 20 -0.28 12.10 16.06
CA GLU A 20 0.59 10.96 15.76
C GLU A 20 0.60 10.69 14.26
N ALA A 21 -0.56 10.80 13.59
CA ALA A 21 -0.65 10.68 12.14
C ALA A 21 0.16 11.78 11.43
N ALA A 22 0.07 13.03 11.89
CA ALA A 22 0.84 14.14 11.34
C ALA A 22 2.36 13.93 11.54
N VAL A 23 2.78 13.53 12.75
CA VAL A 23 4.20 13.27 13.06
C VAL A 23 4.72 12.08 12.24
N ASN A 24 3.94 11.02 12.08
CA ASN A 24 4.31 9.88 11.25
C ASN A 24 4.42 10.26 9.77
N TRP A 25 3.54 11.12 9.26
CA TRP A 25 3.65 11.64 7.89
C TRP A 25 4.92 12.48 7.71
N ILE A 26 5.21 13.40 8.63
CA ILE A 26 6.44 14.19 8.63
C ILE A 26 7.66 13.25 8.64
N GLY A 27 7.68 12.26 9.53
CA GLY A 27 8.73 11.24 9.58
C GLY A 27 8.88 10.49 8.26
N ALA A 28 7.79 10.03 7.66
CA ALA A 28 7.82 9.33 6.38
C ALA A 28 8.42 10.18 5.26
N VAL A 29 8.10 11.48 5.22
CA VAL A 29 8.68 12.40 4.22
C VAL A 29 10.18 12.63 4.48
N LEU A 30 10.58 12.86 5.73
CA LEU A 30 12.00 13.09 6.08
C LEU A 30 12.88 11.87 5.78
N ILE A 31 12.41 10.67 6.09
CA ILE A 31 13.16 9.42 5.86
C ILE A 31 13.09 8.98 4.39
N GLY A 32 11.98 9.25 3.68
CA GLY A 32 11.75 8.80 2.30
C GLY A 32 12.24 9.78 1.24
N GLU A 33 11.36 10.69 0.83
CA GLU A 33 11.56 11.63 -0.28
C GLU A 33 12.74 12.59 -0.03
N LEU A 34 12.86 13.11 1.18
CA LEU A 34 13.89 14.10 1.52
C LEU A 34 15.29 13.48 1.47
N ALA A 35 15.43 12.23 1.90
CA ALA A 35 16.69 11.49 1.83
C ALA A 35 17.16 11.30 0.38
N VAL A 36 16.24 10.94 -0.53
CA VAL A 36 16.56 10.79 -1.96
C VAL A 36 16.91 12.15 -2.58
N GLY A 37 16.15 13.20 -2.26
CA GLY A 37 16.41 14.56 -2.72
C GLY A 37 17.80 15.07 -2.32
N LEU A 38 18.22 14.88 -1.07
CA LEU A 38 19.56 15.23 -0.59
C LEU A 38 20.67 14.43 -1.31
N CYS A 39 20.41 13.17 -1.62
CA CYS A 39 21.31 12.35 -2.42
C CYS A 39 21.54 12.96 -3.82
N VAL A 40 20.46 13.37 -4.50
CA VAL A 40 20.55 14.02 -5.82
C VAL A 40 21.27 15.36 -5.73
N LEU A 41 21.00 16.14 -4.69
CA LEU A 41 21.64 17.44 -4.45
C LEU A 41 23.16 17.30 -4.24
N ALA A 42 23.59 16.26 -3.52
CA ALA A 42 25.00 15.91 -3.38
C ALA A 42 25.66 15.57 -4.74
N VAL A 43 24.98 14.78 -5.58
CA VAL A 43 25.46 14.47 -6.95
C VAL A 43 25.58 15.74 -7.80
N ALA A 44 24.61 16.64 -7.72
CA ALA A 44 24.65 17.92 -8.43
C ALA A 44 25.84 18.79 -7.98
N PHE A 45 26.08 18.90 -6.67
CA PHE A 45 27.25 19.61 -6.14
C PHE A 45 28.56 18.99 -6.59
N VAL A 46 28.67 17.66 -6.67
CA VAL A 46 29.86 16.99 -7.21
C VAL A 46 30.10 17.33 -8.68
N GLY A 47 29.06 17.29 -9.50
CA GLY A 47 29.16 17.69 -10.91
C GLY A 47 29.56 19.16 -11.06
N PHE A 48 29.01 20.03 -10.22
CA PHE A 48 29.35 21.45 -10.17
C PHE A 48 30.81 21.69 -9.74
N LEU A 49 31.28 20.95 -8.73
CA LEU A 49 32.67 20.97 -8.31
C LEU A 49 33.58 20.53 -9.47
N MET A 50 33.27 19.42 -10.17
CA MET A 50 34.04 18.95 -11.33
C MET A 50 34.11 19.99 -12.46
N MET A 51 33.03 20.72 -12.72
CA MET A 51 32.99 21.81 -13.70
C MET A 51 33.83 23.03 -13.29
N SER A 52 34.06 23.24 -11.98
CA SER A 52 34.93 24.31 -11.46
C SER A 52 36.41 24.15 -11.82
N GLY A 53 36.81 23.10 -12.57
CA GLY A 53 38.08 23.01 -13.28
C GLY A 53 39.33 22.82 -12.41
N ARG A 54 39.20 22.79 -11.07
CA ARG A 54 40.33 22.73 -10.13
C ARG A 54 40.26 21.59 -9.12
N VAL A 55 39.20 20.78 -9.12
CA VAL A 55 39.10 19.60 -8.25
C VAL A 55 39.59 18.34 -8.97
N PRO A 56 40.38 17.49 -8.30
CA PRO A 56 40.85 16.25 -8.90
C PRO A 56 39.67 15.32 -9.18
N ILE A 57 39.57 14.84 -10.42
CA ILE A 57 38.51 13.94 -10.92
C ILE A 57 38.29 12.71 -10.01
N LYS A 58 39.35 12.30 -9.32
CA LYS A 58 39.35 11.23 -8.31
C LYS A 58 38.37 11.51 -7.17
N THR A 59 38.22 12.76 -6.73
CA THR A 59 37.29 13.12 -5.65
C THR A 59 35.85 13.04 -6.13
N GLY A 60 35.55 13.56 -7.33
CA GLY A 60 34.20 13.47 -7.88
C GLY A 60 33.77 12.03 -8.11
N MET A 61 34.66 11.21 -8.66
CA MET A 61 34.39 9.79 -8.89
C MET A 61 34.18 9.00 -7.59
N ARG A 62 34.92 9.30 -6.51
CA ARG A 62 34.71 8.68 -5.18
C ARG A 62 33.32 9.00 -4.61
N VAL A 63 32.86 10.24 -4.74
CA VAL A 63 31.53 10.63 -4.23
C VAL A 63 30.42 10.03 -5.09
N ALA A 64 30.58 10.01 -6.42
CA ALA A 64 29.62 9.37 -7.33
C ALA A 64 29.42 7.88 -7.01
N ILE A 65 30.52 7.14 -6.77
CA ILE A 65 30.47 5.74 -6.36
C ILE A 65 29.76 5.60 -5.01
N GLY A 66 30.08 6.45 -4.02
CA GLY A 66 29.41 6.43 -2.72
C GLY A 66 27.90 6.65 -2.81
N CYS A 67 27.45 7.61 -3.62
CA CYS A 67 26.02 7.85 -3.83
C CYS A 67 25.33 6.68 -4.54
N PHE A 68 25.97 6.09 -5.56
CA PHE A 68 25.44 4.91 -6.24
C PHE A 68 25.26 3.73 -5.28
N VAL A 69 26.18 3.52 -4.33
CA VAL A 69 26.04 2.46 -3.33
C VAL A 69 24.89 2.75 -2.37
N ILE A 70 24.76 3.98 -1.85
CA ILE A 70 23.67 4.33 -0.91
C ILE A 70 22.29 4.17 -1.56
N LEU A 71 22.12 4.63 -2.81
CA LEU A 71 20.84 4.52 -3.54
C LEU A 71 20.60 3.13 -4.13
N GLY A 72 21.64 2.48 -4.65
CA GLY A 72 21.53 1.25 -5.43
C GLY A 72 21.54 -0.03 -4.59
N ALA A 73 22.24 -0.04 -3.45
CA ALA A 73 22.38 -1.25 -2.63
C ALA A 73 21.04 -1.86 -2.17
N PRO A 74 20.02 -1.10 -1.73
CA PRO A 74 18.73 -1.68 -1.34
C PRO A 74 18.03 -2.39 -2.50
N SER A 75 18.01 -1.79 -3.69
CA SER A 75 17.41 -2.37 -4.90
C SER A 75 18.13 -3.64 -5.35
N ILE A 76 19.46 -3.65 -5.26
CA ILE A 76 20.27 -4.84 -5.56
C ILE A 76 20.00 -5.93 -4.52
N ALA A 77 19.95 -5.60 -3.24
CA ALA A 77 19.68 -6.55 -2.16
C ALA A 77 18.30 -7.20 -2.30
N VAL A 78 17.26 -6.43 -2.62
CA VAL A 78 15.91 -6.96 -2.87
C VAL A 78 15.87 -7.84 -4.12
N GLY A 79 16.55 -7.43 -5.20
CA GLY A 79 16.65 -8.23 -6.41
C GLY A 79 17.35 -9.57 -6.15
N PHE A 80 18.42 -9.55 -5.37
CA PHE A 80 19.14 -10.74 -4.96
C PHE A 80 18.28 -11.64 -4.08
N LEU A 81 17.63 -11.09 -3.05
CA LEU A 81 16.73 -11.85 -2.18
C LEU A 81 15.62 -12.55 -2.98
N ARG A 82 15.02 -11.88 -3.97
CA ARG A 82 13.99 -12.48 -4.85
C ARG A 82 14.50 -13.60 -5.73
N VAL A 83 15.74 -13.53 -6.22
CA VAL A 83 16.37 -14.59 -7.01
C VAL A 83 16.71 -15.80 -6.13
N TRP A 84 16.97 -15.55 -4.84
CA TRP A 84 17.46 -16.55 -3.90
C TRP A 84 16.33 -17.23 -3.14
N GLU A 85 15.13 -16.65 -3.15
CA GLU A 85 13.92 -17.32 -2.71
C GLU A 85 13.80 -18.61 -3.53
N PRO A 86 14.07 -19.79 -2.93
CA PRO A 86 13.71 -21.04 -3.58
C PRO A 86 12.22 -20.93 -3.85
N SER A 87 11.73 -21.57 -4.91
CA SER A 87 10.31 -21.69 -5.17
C SER A 87 9.63 -22.37 -3.99
N SER A 88 9.37 -21.61 -2.93
CA SER A 88 8.55 -21.97 -1.81
C SER A 88 7.23 -22.25 -2.49
N PRO A 89 6.74 -23.51 -2.45
CA PRO A 89 5.43 -23.80 -2.98
C PRO A 89 4.53 -22.82 -2.26
N ARG A 90 4.04 -21.82 -3.00
CA ARG A 90 3.07 -20.84 -2.54
C ARG A 90 2.03 -21.71 -1.88
N ALA A 91 2.04 -21.78 -0.53
CA ALA A 91 1.14 -22.67 0.19
C ALA A 91 -0.20 -22.32 -0.40
N ALA A 92 -0.75 -23.27 -1.17
CA ALA A 92 -1.87 -23.01 -2.06
C ALA A 92 -2.81 -22.21 -1.20
N SER A 93 -3.07 -20.95 -1.57
CA SER A 93 -3.98 -20.11 -0.83
C SER A 93 -5.15 -21.02 -0.63
N THR A 94 -5.33 -21.50 0.60
CA THR A 94 -6.44 -22.35 0.91
C THR A 94 -7.54 -21.35 0.71
N SER A 95 -8.11 -21.32 -0.49
CA SER A 95 -9.41 -20.73 -0.72
C SER A 95 -10.16 -21.29 0.46
N PRO A 96 -10.55 -20.46 1.45
CA PRO A 96 -11.41 -20.93 2.50
C PRO A 96 -12.51 -21.57 1.70
N ILE A 97 -12.55 -22.90 1.82
CA ILE A 97 -13.39 -23.86 1.14
C ILE A 97 -14.39 -23.14 0.25
N ALA A 98 -14.39 -23.44 -1.05
CA ALA A 98 -15.62 -23.36 -1.83
C ALA A 98 -16.64 -24.18 -1.03
N ALA A 99 -17.24 -23.53 -0.03
CA ALA A 99 -18.30 -24.00 0.79
C ALA A 99 -19.35 -23.99 -0.26
N ASN A 100 -19.54 -25.16 -0.86
CA ASN A 100 -20.69 -25.43 -1.69
C ASN A 100 -21.84 -24.88 -0.85
N PRO A 101 -22.37 -23.70 -1.20
CA PRO A 101 -23.31 -23.05 -0.31
C PRO A 101 -24.43 -24.06 -0.18
N PRO A 102 -24.85 -24.44 1.04
CA PRO A 102 -25.99 -25.34 1.19
C PRO A 102 -27.07 -24.78 0.27
N PRO A 103 -27.66 -25.60 -0.63
CA PRO A 103 -28.59 -25.11 -1.64
C PRO A 103 -29.55 -24.20 -0.91
N ALA A 104 -29.53 -22.92 -1.29
CA ALA A 104 -30.34 -21.92 -0.61
C ALA A 104 -31.73 -22.52 -0.52
N ARG A 105 -32.25 -22.71 0.70
CA ARG A 105 -33.65 -23.09 0.85
C ARG A 105 -34.41 -21.96 0.20
N GLU A 106 -34.90 -22.22 -1.00
CA GLU A 106 -35.68 -21.27 -1.75
C GLU A 106 -36.85 -20.92 -0.84
N PRO A 107 -36.97 -19.66 -0.40
CA PRO A 107 -38.13 -19.28 0.40
C PRO A 107 -39.36 -19.61 -0.43
N PRO A 108 -40.42 -20.21 0.15
CA PRO A 108 -41.65 -20.49 -0.59
C PRO A 108 -42.08 -19.19 -1.28
N ARG A 109 -42.39 -19.29 -2.58
CA ARG A 109 -42.75 -18.15 -3.43
C ARG A 109 -43.83 -17.35 -2.70
N ALA A 110 -43.50 -16.14 -2.26
CA ALA A 110 -44.45 -15.29 -1.58
C ALA A 110 -45.46 -14.81 -2.64
N ASP A 111 -46.60 -15.50 -2.73
CA ASP A 111 -47.78 -15.12 -3.54
C ASP A 111 -48.50 -13.87 -3.00
N TYR A 112 -47.87 -13.16 -2.06
CA TYR A 112 -48.42 -11.99 -1.41
C TYR A 112 -47.55 -10.78 -1.72
N ASP A 113 -48.00 -9.96 -2.67
CA ASP A 113 -47.47 -8.60 -2.89
C ASP A 113 -48.28 -7.60 -2.04
N PRO A 114 -47.74 -7.09 -0.93
CA PRO A 114 -48.42 -6.14 -0.05
C PRO A 114 -48.71 -4.79 -0.71
N TYR A 115 -48.14 -4.50 -1.88
CA TYR A 115 -48.39 -3.28 -2.64
C TYR A 115 -49.39 -3.46 -3.80
N ALA A 116 -49.88 -4.68 -4.05
CA ALA A 116 -50.88 -4.96 -5.08
C ALA A 116 -52.23 -4.24 -4.85
N GLY A 117 -52.52 -3.84 -3.59
CA GLY A 117 -53.70 -3.03 -3.25
C GLY A 117 -53.55 -1.53 -3.55
N ALA A 118 -52.35 -1.03 -3.81
CA ALA A 118 -52.10 0.39 -4.07
C ALA A 118 -52.15 0.76 -5.56
N SER A 119 -51.98 -0.22 -6.46
CA SER A 119 -52.06 -0.02 -7.91
C SER A 119 -53.46 -0.12 -8.49
N VAL A 120 -54.45 -0.56 -7.71
CA VAL A 120 -55.84 -0.59 -8.17
C VAL A 120 -56.40 0.81 -8.05
N ARG A 121 -56.57 1.48 -9.20
CA ARG A 121 -57.27 2.76 -9.27
C ARG A 121 -58.71 2.49 -8.82
N THR A 122 -59.07 2.88 -7.60
CA THR A 122 -60.47 2.90 -7.16
C THR A 122 -61.14 4.11 -7.78
N ASP A 123 -61.66 3.97 -9.00
CA ASP A 123 -62.64 4.90 -9.54
C ASP A 123 -64.01 4.59 -8.95
N ARG A 124 -64.55 5.58 -8.24
CA ARG A 124 -65.92 5.64 -7.74
C ARG A 124 -66.50 6.99 -8.14
#